data_AF-A0A9K3DJ97-F1
#
_entry.id   AF-A0A9K3DJ97-F1
#
_cell.length_a   1.000
_cell.length_b   1.000
_cell.length_c   1.000
_cell.angle_alpha   90.00
_cell.angle_beta   90.00
_cell.angle_gamma   90.00
#
_symmetry.space_group_name_H-M   'P 1'
#
loop_
_entity.id
_entity.type
_entity.pdbx_description
1 polymer ?
#
loop_
_entity_poly.entity_id
_entity_poly.type
_entity_poly.pdbx_seq_one_letter_code
_entity_poly.pdbx_strand_id
1 'polypeptide(L)'
;MKFIKGEDGYVLVKEPDIKFRWLTYFSNLFSGGKEVQQESDDNTQGRQRNNCYCRSITMGEVRTTLKKMRRAKAVGPDNIPIEVRKCLGEDGV
;
A
#
# COMPACT_ATOMS: atom_id res chain seq x y z
N MET A 1 27.09 -5.80 9.64
CA MET A 1 26.55 -7.05 10.23
C MET A 1 25.04 -6.94 10.28
N LYS A 2 24.30 -7.93 9.76
CA LYS A 2 22.82 -7.96 9.82
C LYS A 2 22.42 -8.92 10.94
N PHE A 3 21.48 -8.52 11.79
CA PHE A 3 20.94 -9.36 12.85
C PHE A 3 19.47 -9.02 13.07
N ILE A 4 18.68 -10.00 13.53
CA ILE A 4 17.28 -9.81 13.90
C ILE A 4 16.96 -10.55 15.20
N LYS A 5 15.87 -10.19 15.86
CA LYS A 5 15.38 -10.93 17.04
C LYS A 5 14.57 -12.15 16.58
N GLY A 6 14.96 -13.32 17.08
CA GLY A 6 14.23 -14.58 16.98
C GLY A 6 12.92 -14.54 17.77
N GLU A 7 12.07 -15.53 17.54
CA GLU A 7 10.80 -15.68 18.26
C GLU A 7 11.01 -16.06 19.74
N ASP A 8 12.05 -16.85 20.00
CA ASP A 8 12.59 -17.22 21.31
C ASP A 8 13.27 -16.05 22.06
N GLY A 9 13.34 -14.87 21.43
CA GLY A 9 13.94 -13.67 21.99
C GLY A 9 15.45 -13.55 21.82
N TYR A 10 16.12 -14.56 21.25
CA TYR A 10 17.56 -14.53 20.98
C TYR A 10 17.88 -13.83 19.67
N VAL A 11 19.11 -13.34 19.51
CA VAL A 11 19.52 -12.61 18.31
C VAL A 11 20.06 -13.58 17.26
N LEU A 12 19.46 -13.57 16.07
CA LEU A 12 19.89 -14.32 14.90
C LEU A 12 20.86 -13.47 14.07
N VAL A 13 22.04 -14.03 13.79
CA VAL A 13 23.11 -13.34 13.03
C VAL A 13 23.46 -14.08 11.74
N LYS A 14 23.19 -15.38 11.66
CA LYS A 14 23.46 -16.18 10.47
C LYS A 14 22.40 -15.90 9.40
N GLU A 15 22.84 -15.59 8.19
CA GLU A 15 21.96 -15.29 7.07
C GLU A 15 20.86 -16.34 6.79
N PRO A 16 21.11 -17.66 6.82
CA PRO A 16 20.03 -18.65 6.63
C PRO A 16 18.95 -18.55 7.71
N ASP A 17 19.34 -18.36 8.97
CA ASP A 17 18.41 -18.27 10.11
C ASP A 17 17.56 -16.99 10.01
N ILE A 18 18.19 -15.88 9.59
CA ILE A 18 17.52 -14.60 9.34
C ILE A 18 16.47 -14.76 8.23
N LYS A 19 16.83 -15.40 7.10
CA LYS A 19 15.92 -15.64 5.97
C LYS A 19 14.76 -16.54 6.37
N PHE A 20 15.03 -17.61 7.10
CA PHE A 20 14.00 -18.54 7.57
C PHE A 20 13.02 -17.85 8.52
N ARG A 21 13.51 -17.05 9.47
CA ARG A 21 12.66 -16.29 10.39
C ARG A 21 11.73 -15.30 9.67
N TRP A 22 12.22 -14.62 8.62
CA TRP A 22 11.40 -13.75 7.77
C TRP A 22 10.37 -14.54 6.96
N LEU A 23 10.78 -15.68 6.38
CA LEU A 23 9.86 -16.55 5.65
C LEU A 23 8.71 -17.01 6.55
N THR A 24 9.00 -17.52 7.75
CA THR A 24 7.97 -17.94 8.71
C THR A 24 7.08 -16.78 9.14
N TYR A 25 7.66 -15.61 9.43
CA TYR A 25 6.90 -14.42 9.80
C TYR A 25 5.89 -14.02 8.72
N PHE A 26 6.35 -13.89 7.47
CA PHE A 26 5.48 -13.49 6.36
C PHE A 26 4.49 -14.60 5.99
N SER A 27 4.90 -15.87 6.00
CA SER A 27 3.99 -16.99 5.78
C SER A 27 2.86 -16.99 6.80
N ASN A 28 3.15 -16.76 8.09
CA ASN A 28 2.11 -16.67 9.12
C ASN A 28 1.24 -15.42 8.95
N LEU A 29 1.84 -14.26 8.64
CA LEU A 29 1.11 -13.02 8.42
C LEU A 29 0.13 -13.11 7.24
N PHE A 30 0.53 -13.77 6.15
CA PHE A 30 -0.28 -13.88 4.94
C PHE A 30 -1.17 -15.13 4.90
N SER A 31 -0.86 -16.18 5.66
CA SER A 31 -1.63 -17.43 5.67
C SER A 31 -2.57 -17.55 6.88
N GLY A 32 -2.33 -16.79 7.95
CA GLY A 32 -3.02 -16.86 9.24
C GLY A 32 -4.35 -16.09 9.33
N GLY A 33 -5.14 -16.07 8.25
CA GLY A 33 -6.53 -15.59 8.24
C GLY A 33 -7.56 -16.73 8.30
N LYS A 34 -7.12 -17.93 8.69
CA LYS A 34 -7.90 -19.15 8.87
C LYS A 34 -7.26 -19.75 10.12
N GLU A 35 -7.82 -19.85 11.32
CA GLU A 35 -9.17 -20.22 11.73
C GLU A 35 -9.32 -19.87 13.23
N VAL A 36 -10.57 -19.61 13.66
CA VAL A 36 -11.07 -19.56 15.06
C VAL A 36 -10.79 -18.28 15.88
N GLN A 37 -11.56 -17.24 15.58
CA GLN A 37 -12.49 -16.71 16.58
C GLN A 37 -13.80 -16.33 15.89
N GLN A 38 -14.79 -17.20 16.09
CA GLN A 38 -16.19 -16.94 15.84
C GLN A 38 -16.67 -15.98 16.94
N GLU A 39 -16.27 -14.73 16.84
CA GLU A 39 -16.85 -13.63 17.59
C GLU A 39 -17.12 -12.56 16.55
N SER A 40 -18.40 -12.38 16.29
CA SER A 40 -18.97 -11.34 15.45
C SER A 40 -18.31 -10.00 15.74
N ASP A 41 -17.44 -9.55 14.86
CA ASP A 41 -17.65 -8.22 14.29
C ASP A 41 -16.91 -8.05 12.98
N ASP A 42 -17.67 -7.46 12.07
CA ASP A 42 -17.36 -7.09 10.71
C ASP A 42 -16.03 -6.35 10.60
N ASN A 43 -14.95 -7.08 10.34
CA ASN A 43 -13.71 -6.44 9.92
C ASN A 43 -13.11 -7.09 8.66
N THR A 44 -13.94 -7.10 7.62
CA THR A 44 -13.53 -7.28 6.23
C THR A 44 -12.74 -6.06 5.69
N GLN A 45 -11.98 -5.34 6.53
CA GLN A 45 -11.14 -4.20 6.13
C GLN A 45 -9.81 -4.59 5.46
N GLY A 46 -9.62 -5.85 5.04
CA GLY A 46 -8.39 -6.25 4.33
C GLY A 46 -8.34 -5.76 2.88
N ARG A 47 -9.49 -5.55 2.26
CA ARG A 47 -9.65 -4.96 0.93
C ARG A 47 -11.16 -4.79 0.79
N GLN A 48 -11.70 -3.60 1.04
CA GLN A 48 -12.93 -3.26 0.33
C GLN A 48 -12.55 -3.38 -1.14
N ARG A 49 -12.83 -4.54 -1.76
CA ARG A 49 -13.09 -4.55 -3.19
C ARG A 49 -14.16 -3.47 -3.31
N ASN A 50 -13.86 -2.39 -4.03
CA ASN A 50 -14.88 -1.48 -4.49
C ASN A 50 -15.81 -2.31 -5.39
N ASN A 51 -16.71 -3.06 -4.76
CA ASN A 51 -17.82 -3.76 -5.38
C ASN A 51 -18.92 -2.76 -5.72
N CYS A 52 -18.79 -1.51 -5.25
CA CYS A 52 -19.48 -0.37 -5.80
C CYS A 52 -18.97 -0.11 -7.22
N TYR A 53 -19.90 0.03 -8.16
CA TYR A 53 -19.60 0.52 -9.49
C TYR A 53 -19.02 1.93 -9.38
N CYS A 54 -17.69 2.05 -9.47
CA CYS A 54 -17.03 3.33 -9.63
C CYS A 54 -17.03 3.69 -11.12
N ARG A 55 -17.65 4.82 -11.46
CA ARG A 55 -17.56 5.39 -12.80
C ARG A 55 -16.07 5.62 -13.14
N SER A 56 -15.68 5.27 -14.37
CA SER A 56 -14.34 5.55 -14.87
C SER A 56 -14.11 7.06 -14.98
N ILE A 57 -12.92 7.49 -14.58
CA ILE A 57 -12.49 8.88 -14.76
C ILE A 57 -12.18 9.09 -16.24
N THR A 58 -12.78 10.12 -16.83
CA THR A 58 -12.56 10.50 -18.22
C THR A 58 -11.40 11.47 -18.37
N MET A 59 -10.75 11.48 -19.54
CA MET A 59 -9.67 12.44 -19.83
C MET A 59 -10.11 13.90 -19.69
N GLY A 60 -11.37 14.20 -20.01
CA GLY A 60 -11.95 15.54 -19.82
C GLY A 60 -12.00 15.96 -18.34
N GLU A 61 -12.35 15.03 -17.45
CA GLU A 61 -12.36 15.26 -16.01
C GLU A 61 -10.94 15.48 -15.48
N VAL A 62 -9.96 14.68 -15.93
CA VAL A 62 -8.55 14.88 -15.55
C VAL A 62 -8.06 16.25 -15.99
N ARG A 63 -8.25 16.63 -17.27
CA ARG A 63 -7.84 17.94 -17.80
C ARG A 63 -8.48 19.10 -17.03
N THR A 64 -9.77 19.02 -16.74
CA THR A 64 -10.51 20.07 -16.03
C THR A 64 -10.03 20.19 -14.58
N THR A 65 -9.77 19.07 -13.92
CA THR A 65 -9.28 19.03 -12.54
C THR A 65 -7.87 19.58 -12.45
N LEU A 66 -6.96 19.18 -13.34
CA LEU A 66 -5.58 19.70 -13.40
C LEU A 66 -5.56 21.23 -13.59
N LYS A 67 -6.43 21.78 -14.46
CA LYS A 67 -6.56 23.24 -14.64
C LYS A 67 -6.96 23.96 -13.35
N LYS A 68 -7.88 23.37 -12.56
CA LYS A 68 -8.38 23.94 -11.30
C LYS A 68 -7.39 23.84 -10.13
N MET A 69 -6.43 22.92 -10.17
CA MET A 69 -5.49 22.70 -9.08
C MET A 69 -4.45 23.83 -8.95
N ARG A 70 -4.28 24.35 -7.73
CA ARG A 70 -3.31 25.40 -7.41
C ARG A 70 -1.94 24.80 -7.10
N ARG A 71 -0.88 25.51 -7.50
CA ARG A 71 0.52 25.18 -7.20
C ARG A 71 0.76 25.04 -5.69
N ALA A 72 1.67 24.15 -5.30
CA ALA A 72 2.13 23.87 -3.94
C ALA A 72 1.04 23.49 -2.92
N LYS A 73 -0.16 23.10 -3.38
CA LYS A 73 -1.30 22.74 -2.52
C LYS A 73 -1.69 21.27 -2.58
N ALA A 74 -1.43 20.61 -3.70
CA ALA A 74 -1.87 19.24 -3.93
C ALA A 74 -0.65 18.39 -4.26
N VAL A 75 -0.51 17.33 -3.50
CA VAL A 75 0.54 16.33 -3.64
C VAL A 75 -0.15 14.99 -3.73
N GLY A 76 0.14 14.22 -4.78
CA GLY A 76 -0.41 12.88 -4.94
C GLY A 76 0.11 11.92 -3.88
N PRO A 77 -0.44 10.69 -3.79
CA PRO A 77 0.03 9.65 -2.88
C PRO A 77 1.54 9.38 -2.97
N ASP A 78 2.10 9.57 -4.17
CA ASP A 78 3.52 9.36 -4.48
C ASP A 78 4.41 10.56 -4.14
N ASN A 79 3.87 11.53 -3.41
CA ASN A 79 4.56 12.78 -3.06
C ASN A 79 4.96 13.66 -4.27
N ILE A 80 4.31 13.48 -5.43
CA ILE A 80 4.58 14.23 -6.67
C ILE A 80 3.77 15.54 -6.66
N PRO A 81 4.43 16.71 -6.79
CA PRO A 81 3.75 18.00 -6.86
C PRO A 81 2.99 18.19 -8.18
N ILE A 82 1.88 18.93 -8.13
CA ILE A 82 1.04 19.24 -9.30
C ILE A 82 1.80 19.95 -10.43
N GLU A 83 2.86 20.68 -10.11
CA GLU A 83 3.74 21.35 -11.06
C GLU A 83 4.35 20.35 -12.04
N VAL A 84 4.86 19.23 -11.52
CA VAL A 84 5.50 18.17 -12.32
C VAL A 84 4.49 17.60 -13.33
N ARG A 85 3.26 17.35 -12.87
CA ARG A 85 2.19 16.83 -13.73
C ARG A 85 1.73 17.84 -14.78
N LYS A 86 1.75 19.14 -14.46
CA LYS A 86 1.46 20.22 -15.42
C LYS A 86 2.57 20.41 -16.45
N CYS A 87 3.83 20.19 -16.08
CA CYS A 87 4.96 20.30 -17.01
C CYS A 87 4.91 19.24 -18.12
N LEU A 88 4.33 18.08 -17.85
CA LEU A 88 4.19 16.97 -18.80
C LEU A 88 3.08 17.20 -19.85
N GLY A 89 2.28 18.26 -19.74
CA GLY A 89 1.25 18.57 -20.73
C GLY A 89 0.25 17.43 -20.92
N GLU A 90 0.03 17.02 -22.18
CA GLU A 90 -0.82 15.87 -22.54
C GLU A 90 -0.24 14.52 -22.09
N ASP A 91 1.09 14.38 -22.06
CA ASP A 91 1.77 13.14 -21.66
C ASP A 91 1.66 12.89 -20.14
N GLY A 92 1.18 13.88 -19.38
CA GLY A 92 0.96 13.81 -17.93
C GLY A 92 -0.50 13.65 -17.49
N VAL A 93 -1.44 13.58 -18.45
CA VAL A 93 -2.89 13.45 -18.18
C VAL A 93 -3.25 11.99 -17.98
#